data_AF-A0A1D8PRI1-F1
#
_entry.id   AF-A0A1D8PRI1-F1
#
_cell.length_a   1.000
_cell.length_b   1.000
_cell.length_c   1.000
_cell.angle_alpha   90.00
_cell.angle_beta   90.00
_cell.angle_gamma   90.00
#
_symmetry.space_group_name_H-M   'P 1'
#
loop_
_entity.id
_entity.type
_entity.pdbx_description
1 polymer ?
#
loop_
_entity_poly.entity_id
_entity_poly.type
_entity_poly.pdbx_seq_one_letter_code
_entity_poly.pdbx_strand_id
1 'polypeptide(L)'
;MSSSYTKEQESIVLKVLSYKPHQFYEILSVEKSASEGEIKKSYRKLAIKCHPDKNPHPRSSEAFKILNKAWEVLSDPQKKRIFDQTGSDPTSRINNASAASGGFPSSSFSGRSGFANNPFEDDLFNMFFGGGGGPRGSPFASGPTFTFGGNGFTFQSYGNGGADPFMRYRRTTRRPRAQSPNGREQTGPNGEEQPSLFEALKGILPILMLLIVPILSAIFSGDTSPEYSFVPSQEYNIQRNTPKYNIPFYVTDKFQEKHGSKSKRQLRNYDSKVENLFISDKRAKCSKEQIHKDQLIEDAYGWFSVDSEKLQRAENFPTPNCDILKGLNLL
;
A
#
# COMPACT_ATOMS: atom_id res chain seq x y z
N MET A 1 -28.44 -15.61 -42.00
CA MET A 1 -28.17 -16.33 -40.75
C MET A 1 -29.09 -15.74 -39.69
N SER A 2 -30.02 -16.52 -39.12
CA SER A 2 -30.83 -16.05 -37.99
C SER A 2 -29.89 -15.82 -36.80
N SER A 3 -29.80 -14.61 -36.27
CA SER A 3 -28.99 -14.33 -35.08
C SER A 3 -29.33 -15.30 -33.96
N SER A 4 -28.30 -15.80 -33.26
CA SER A 4 -28.44 -16.82 -32.21
C SER A 4 -29.23 -16.35 -30.98
N TYR A 5 -29.47 -15.04 -30.87
CA TYR A 5 -30.08 -14.38 -29.74
C TYR A 5 -31.36 -13.64 -30.15
N THR A 6 -32.28 -13.46 -29.20
CA THR A 6 -33.50 -12.68 -29.43
C THR A 6 -33.19 -11.18 -29.42
N LYS A 7 -34.01 -10.36 -30.11
CA LYS A 7 -33.86 -8.89 -30.08
C LYS A 7 -33.95 -8.33 -28.65
N GLU A 8 -34.78 -8.93 -27.82
CA GLU A 8 -34.89 -8.59 -26.40
C GLU A 8 -33.58 -8.85 -25.65
N GLN A 9 -32.95 -10.01 -25.86
CA GLN A 9 -31.66 -10.36 -25.27
C GLN A 9 -30.54 -9.39 -25.67
N GLU A 10 -30.48 -9.01 -26.94
CA GLU A 10 -29.51 -8.02 -27.44
C GLU A 10 -29.74 -6.65 -26.79
N SER A 11 -30.99 -6.17 -26.79
CA SER A 11 -31.32 -4.86 -26.20
C SER A 11 -30.96 -4.75 -24.72
N ILE A 12 -31.09 -5.83 -23.94
CA ILE A 12 -30.70 -5.84 -22.52
C ILE A 12 -29.18 -5.71 -22.38
N VAL A 13 -28.40 -6.45 -23.16
CA VAL A 13 -26.93 -6.42 -23.12
C VAL A 13 -26.43 -5.04 -23.55
N LEU A 14 -26.98 -4.49 -24.64
CA LEU A 14 -26.62 -3.15 -25.12
C LEU A 14 -27.01 -2.07 -24.11
N LYS A 15 -28.15 -2.20 -23.44
CA LYS A 15 -28.56 -1.25 -22.40
C LYS A 15 -27.55 -1.23 -21.24
N VAL A 16 -27.10 -2.39 -20.75
CA VAL A 16 -26.08 -2.46 -19.68
C VAL A 16 -24.76 -1.85 -20.14
N LEU A 17 -24.34 -2.11 -21.37
CA LEU A 17 -23.10 -1.59 -21.96
C LEU A 17 -23.16 -0.11 -22.35
N SER A 18 -24.36 0.47 -22.50
CA SER A 18 -24.51 1.89 -22.80
C SER A 18 -24.19 2.81 -21.62
N TYR A 19 -24.29 2.28 -20.39
CA TYR A 19 -23.98 3.04 -19.19
C TYR A 19 -22.47 3.09 -18.94
N LYS A 20 -22.01 4.18 -18.33
CA LYS A 20 -20.60 4.31 -17.94
C LYS A 20 -20.28 3.31 -16.81
N PRO A 21 -19.05 2.80 -16.71
CA PRO A 21 -18.70 1.76 -15.74
C PRO A 21 -18.80 2.17 -14.27
N HIS A 22 -18.96 3.47 -13.97
CA HIS A 22 -19.18 4.01 -12.62
C HIS A 22 -20.66 4.29 -12.32
N GLN A 23 -21.59 4.09 -13.25
CA GLN A 23 -23.02 4.35 -13.07
C GLN A 23 -23.75 3.09 -12.55
N PHE A 24 -23.39 2.65 -11.33
CA PHE A 24 -23.81 1.35 -10.81
C PHE A 24 -25.33 1.20 -10.61
N TYR A 25 -26.02 2.26 -10.20
CA TYR A 25 -27.49 2.24 -10.01
C TYR A 25 -28.21 2.09 -11.35
N GLU A 26 -27.76 2.84 -12.36
CA GLU A 26 -28.31 2.83 -13.71
C GLU A 26 -28.05 1.47 -14.39
N ILE A 27 -26.85 0.89 -14.22
CA ILE A 27 -26.48 -0.46 -14.68
C ILE A 27 -27.45 -1.51 -14.12
N LEU A 28 -27.76 -1.44 -12.82
CA LEU A 28 -28.71 -2.36 -12.17
C LEU A 28 -30.18 -2.00 -12.43
N SER A 29 -30.46 -0.94 -13.19
CA SER A 29 -31.81 -0.43 -13.47
C SER A 29 -32.62 -0.17 -12.19
N VAL A 30 -31.97 0.39 -11.17
CA VAL A 30 -32.57 0.78 -9.89
C VAL A 30 -32.33 2.25 -9.62
N GLU A 31 -33.23 2.86 -8.84
CA GLU A 31 -33.07 4.24 -8.40
C GLU A 31 -32.01 4.33 -7.28
N LYS A 32 -31.38 5.51 -7.11
CA LYS A 32 -30.40 5.76 -6.04
C LYS A 32 -31.02 5.63 -4.63
N SER A 33 -32.33 5.84 -4.52
CA SER A 33 -33.14 5.64 -3.30
C SER A 33 -33.53 4.18 -3.04
N ALA A 34 -33.19 3.24 -3.94
CA ALA A 34 -33.63 1.85 -3.84
C ALA A 34 -33.08 1.16 -2.57
N SER A 35 -33.94 0.34 -1.98
CA SER A 35 -33.58 -0.49 -0.82
C SER A 35 -32.60 -1.60 -1.22
N GLU A 36 -31.81 -2.09 -0.27
CA GLU A 36 -30.87 -3.22 -0.50
C GLU A 36 -31.59 -4.45 -1.09
N GLY A 37 -32.83 -4.69 -0.64
CA GLY A 37 -33.68 -5.77 -1.17
C GLY A 37 -34.04 -5.61 -2.65
N GLU A 38 -34.29 -4.39 -3.11
CA GLU A 38 -34.57 -4.07 -4.51
C GLU A 38 -33.32 -4.20 -5.38
N ILE A 39 -32.18 -3.70 -4.90
CA ILE A 39 -30.86 -3.85 -5.56
C ILE A 39 -30.54 -5.34 -5.76
N LYS A 40 -30.75 -6.16 -4.72
CA LYS A 40 -30.53 -7.61 -4.79
C LYS A 40 -31.50 -8.29 -5.76
N LYS A 41 -32.75 -7.83 -5.83
CA LYS A 41 -33.79 -8.36 -6.72
C LYS A 41 -33.53 -7.99 -8.18
N SER A 42 -33.11 -6.76 -8.47
CA SER A 42 -32.78 -6.31 -9.83
C SER A 42 -31.55 -7.02 -10.35
N TYR A 43 -30.50 -7.13 -9.53
CA TYR A 43 -29.29 -7.88 -9.87
C TYR A 43 -29.62 -9.32 -10.25
N ARG A 44 -30.38 -10.07 -9.43
CA ARG A 44 -30.76 -11.46 -9.76
C ARG A 44 -31.50 -11.56 -11.09
N LYS A 45 -32.43 -10.64 -11.37
CA LYS A 45 -33.20 -10.62 -12.63
C LYS A 45 -32.31 -10.36 -13.84
N LEU A 46 -31.41 -9.37 -13.74
CA LEU A 46 -30.52 -9.01 -14.83
C LEU A 46 -29.38 -10.01 -15.01
N ALA A 47 -28.82 -10.56 -13.94
CA ALA A 47 -27.80 -11.60 -13.98
C ALA A 47 -28.28 -12.83 -14.76
N ILE A 48 -29.52 -13.29 -14.55
CA ILE A 48 -30.11 -14.39 -15.32
C ILE A 48 -30.26 -14.03 -16.80
N LYS A 49 -30.61 -12.78 -17.13
CA LYS A 49 -30.81 -12.30 -18.51
C LYS A 49 -29.50 -12.05 -19.26
N CYS A 50 -28.45 -11.65 -18.56
CA CYS A 50 -27.13 -11.36 -19.11
C CYS A 50 -26.15 -12.53 -19.00
N HIS A 51 -26.55 -13.65 -18.37
CA HIS A 51 -25.67 -14.80 -18.20
C HIS A 51 -25.27 -15.37 -19.58
N PRO A 52 -23.99 -15.65 -19.84
CA PRO A 52 -23.52 -16.10 -21.15
C PRO A 52 -24.16 -17.41 -21.61
N ASP A 53 -24.55 -18.28 -20.66
CA ASP A 53 -25.27 -19.53 -20.97
C ASP A 53 -26.72 -19.30 -21.42
N LYS A 54 -27.39 -18.26 -20.90
CA LYS A 54 -28.80 -17.98 -21.23
C LYS A 54 -28.96 -17.01 -22.40
N ASN A 55 -27.94 -16.20 -22.67
CA ASN A 55 -27.93 -15.21 -23.72
C ASN A 55 -26.68 -15.42 -24.60
N PRO A 56 -26.82 -16.06 -25.78
CA PRO A 56 -25.72 -16.39 -26.67
C PRO A 56 -25.14 -15.17 -27.42
N HIS A 57 -25.48 -13.95 -26.99
CA HIS A 57 -24.89 -12.72 -27.53
C HIS A 57 -23.40 -12.61 -27.15
N PRO A 58 -22.49 -12.27 -28.07
CA PRO A 58 -21.04 -12.29 -27.82
C PRO A 58 -20.59 -11.33 -26.71
N ARG A 59 -21.29 -10.20 -26.55
CA ARG A 59 -20.99 -9.20 -25.50
C ARG A 59 -21.71 -9.44 -24.17
N SER A 60 -22.44 -10.55 -24.01
CA SER A 60 -23.12 -10.86 -22.75
C SER A 60 -22.13 -10.99 -21.59
N SER A 61 -20.95 -11.58 -21.84
CA SER A 61 -19.86 -11.71 -20.87
C SER A 61 -19.35 -10.35 -20.36
N GLU A 62 -19.19 -9.37 -21.25
CA GLU A 62 -18.76 -8.00 -20.92
C GLU A 62 -19.81 -7.30 -20.04
N ALA A 63 -21.08 -7.38 -20.44
CA ALA A 63 -22.19 -6.83 -19.68
C ALA A 63 -22.31 -7.49 -18.29
N PHE A 64 -22.11 -8.80 -18.21
CA PHE A 64 -22.15 -9.55 -16.95
C PHE A 64 -21.03 -9.14 -15.99
N LYS A 65 -19.80 -8.90 -16.49
CA LYS A 65 -18.68 -8.38 -15.67
C LYS A 65 -19.01 -7.02 -15.06
N ILE A 66 -19.54 -6.10 -15.86
CA ILE A 66 -19.93 -4.76 -15.39
C ILE A 66 -21.08 -4.85 -14.36
N LEU A 67 -22.05 -5.72 -14.62
CA LEU A 67 -23.17 -5.97 -13.72
C LEU A 67 -22.74 -6.55 -12.36
N ASN A 68 -21.80 -7.51 -12.37
CA ASN A 68 -21.23 -8.07 -11.13
C ASN A 68 -20.46 -7.03 -10.34
N LYS A 69 -19.69 -6.17 -11.03
CA LYS A 69 -18.97 -5.07 -10.38
C LYS A 69 -19.91 -4.07 -9.71
N ALA A 70 -21.00 -3.71 -10.38
CA ALA A 70 -22.04 -2.85 -9.80
C ALA A 70 -22.66 -3.47 -8.54
N TRP A 71 -22.94 -4.77 -8.57
CA TRP A 71 -23.46 -5.48 -7.40
C TRP A 71 -22.44 -5.57 -6.27
N GLU A 72 -21.16 -5.83 -6.54
CA GLU A 72 -20.12 -5.89 -5.50
C GLU A 72 -20.01 -4.58 -4.71
N VAL A 73 -20.12 -3.44 -5.39
CA VAL A 73 -20.06 -2.11 -4.75
C VAL A 73 -21.36 -1.79 -4.01
N LEU A 74 -22.53 -2.07 -4.61
CA LEU A 74 -23.83 -1.69 -4.04
C LEU A 74 -24.38 -2.66 -3.00
N SER A 75 -23.85 -3.89 -2.93
CA SER A 75 -24.28 -4.90 -1.95
C SER A 75 -23.64 -4.72 -0.57
N ASP A 76 -22.45 -4.11 -0.50
CA ASP A 76 -21.78 -3.80 0.76
C ASP A 76 -22.14 -2.37 1.21
N PRO A 77 -22.76 -2.17 2.38
CA PRO A 77 -23.12 -0.85 2.89
C PRO A 77 -21.94 0.12 2.99
N GLN A 78 -20.72 -0.37 3.29
CA GLN A 78 -19.54 0.49 3.40
C GLN A 78 -19.06 0.95 2.02
N LYS A 79 -18.95 0.03 1.05
CA LYS A 79 -18.58 0.37 -0.34
C LYS A 79 -19.63 1.27 -0.98
N LYS A 80 -20.92 0.98 -0.76
CA LYS A 80 -22.04 1.83 -1.19
C LYS A 80 -21.91 3.24 -0.63
N ARG A 81 -21.65 3.40 0.67
CA ARG A 81 -21.48 4.72 1.29
C ARG A 81 -20.30 5.49 0.69
N ILE A 82 -19.15 4.84 0.46
CA ILE A 82 -17.99 5.49 -0.16
C ILE A 82 -18.31 5.90 -1.60
N PHE A 83 -18.96 5.02 -2.36
CA PHE A 83 -19.40 5.31 -3.71
C PHE A 83 -20.41 6.48 -3.75
N ASP A 84 -21.39 6.50 -2.86
CA ASP A 84 -22.39 7.58 -2.77
C ASP A 84 -21.75 8.94 -2.38
N GLN A 85 -20.65 8.92 -1.61
CA GLN A 85 -19.92 10.12 -1.22
C GLN A 85 -18.94 10.62 -2.29
N THR A 86 -18.26 9.71 -2.99
CA THR A 86 -17.16 10.05 -3.92
C THR A 86 -17.59 10.06 -5.38
N GLY A 87 -18.73 9.42 -5.71
CA GLY A 87 -19.16 9.15 -7.08
C GLY A 87 -18.22 8.24 -7.87
N SER A 88 -17.18 7.70 -7.23
CA SER A 88 -16.13 6.91 -7.85
C SER A 88 -16.12 5.49 -7.29
N ASP A 89 -15.72 4.54 -8.11
CA ASP A 89 -15.68 3.13 -7.72
C ASP A 89 -14.63 2.89 -6.61
N PRO A 90 -15.04 2.48 -5.39
CA PRO A 90 -14.10 2.28 -4.28
C PRO A 90 -13.19 1.07 -4.47
N THR A 91 -13.50 0.17 -5.42
CA THR A 91 -12.69 -1.03 -5.68
C THR A 91 -11.58 -0.79 -6.70
N SER A 92 -11.63 0.30 -7.48
CA SER A 92 -10.54 0.64 -8.40
C SER A 92 -9.37 1.22 -7.61
N ARG A 93 -8.44 0.33 -7.23
CA ARG A 93 -7.18 0.69 -6.54
C ARG A 93 -6.35 1.76 -7.28
N ILE A 94 -6.62 1.98 -8.57
CA ILE A 94 -5.93 2.95 -9.41
C ILE A 94 -6.14 4.38 -8.90
N ASN A 95 -7.29 4.71 -8.31
CA ASN A 95 -7.61 6.10 -7.99
C ASN A 95 -7.47 6.46 -6.49
N ASN A 96 -7.40 5.49 -5.59
CA ASN A 96 -7.38 5.74 -4.15
C ASN A 96 -6.18 5.14 -3.40
N ALA A 97 -5.03 4.98 -4.08
CA ALA A 97 -3.75 4.75 -3.37
C ALA A 97 -3.34 5.95 -2.48
N SER A 98 -4.05 7.08 -2.57
CA SER A 98 -3.68 8.34 -1.91
C SER A 98 -4.67 8.84 -0.85
N ALA A 99 -5.82 8.17 -0.63
CA ALA A 99 -6.82 8.62 0.33
C ALA A 99 -7.42 7.44 1.12
N ALA A 100 -6.96 7.30 2.36
CA ALA A 100 -7.52 6.47 3.44
C ALA A 100 -7.58 4.95 3.21
N SER A 101 -6.51 4.24 3.61
CA SER A 101 -6.54 2.82 3.96
C SER A 101 -5.32 2.52 4.85
N GLY A 102 -5.40 2.39 6.18
CA GLY A 102 -6.58 2.47 7.04
C GLY A 102 -7.60 1.34 6.88
N GLY A 103 -7.19 0.09 6.60
CA GLY A 103 -8.19 -0.97 6.40
C GLY A 103 -7.67 -2.40 6.35
N PHE A 104 -7.49 -2.99 7.53
CA PHE A 104 -7.76 -4.37 7.99
C PHE A 104 -7.65 -5.60 7.05
N PRO A 105 -7.18 -6.75 7.59
CA PRO A 105 -6.92 -7.95 6.80
C PRO A 105 -8.22 -8.51 6.24
N SER A 106 -8.29 -8.65 4.91
CA SER A 106 -9.29 -9.51 4.31
C SER A 106 -9.06 -10.92 4.86
N SER A 107 -10.01 -11.38 5.65
CA SER A 107 -10.19 -12.78 5.98
C SER A 107 -10.04 -13.63 4.72
N SER A 108 -8.92 -14.33 4.65
CA SER A 108 -8.82 -15.74 4.25
C SER A 108 -10.04 -16.27 3.48
N PHE A 109 -10.14 -15.95 2.18
CA PHE A 109 -10.70 -16.89 1.22
C PHE A 109 -9.57 -17.65 0.54
N SER A 110 -8.71 -18.23 1.38
CA SER A 110 -7.98 -19.43 1.02
C SER A 110 -8.99 -20.58 1.02
N GLY A 111 -9.39 -21.05 -0.16
CA GLY A 111 -10.02 -22.37 -0.27
C GLY A 111 -11.35 -22.43 -1.01
N ARG A 112 -11.38 -22.05 -2.29
CA ARG A 112 -12.21 -22.77 -3.27
C ARG A 112 -11.64 -22.58 -4.67
N SER A 113 -10.90 -23.60 -5.10
CA SER A 113 -10.79 -24.12 -6.47
C SER A 113 -11.46 -23.31 -7.59
N GLY A 114 -10.71 -22.94 -8.63
CA GLY A 114 -11.31 -22.94 -9.97
C GLY A 114 -10.86 -21.94 -11.04
N PHE A 115 -9.91 -21.02 -10.84
CA PHE A 115 -9.34 -20.27 -11.98
C PHE A 115 -8.04 -20.92 -12.45
N ALA A 116 -8.20 -22.12 -12.99
CA ALA A 116 -7.21 -22.70 -13.88
C ALA A 116 -7.24 -21.94 -15.21
N ASN A 117 -6.04 -21.72 -15.74
CA ASN A 117 -5.73 -21.24 -17.10
C ASN A 117 -5.73 -19.72 -17.28
N ASN A 118 -4.77 -19.02 -16.67
CA ASN A 118 -4.01 -17.95 -17.33
C ASN A 118 -2.74 -17.57 -16.52
N PRO A 119 -1.52 -17.82 -17.04
CA PRO A 119 -0.25 -17.49 -16.37
C PRO A 119 -0.03 -16.01 -16.03
N PHE A 120 -0.83 -15.09 -16.59
CA PHE A 120 -0.76 -13.67 -16.29
C PHE A 120 -1.45 -13.27 -14.97
N GLU A 121 -2.38 -14.10 -14.46
CA GLU A 121 -3.13 -13.77 -13.24
C GLU A 121 -2.41 -14.25 -11.98
N ASP A 122 -1.73 -15.40 -12.03
CA ASP A 122 -1.03 -15.97 -10.86
C ASP A 122 0.08 -15.03 -10.35
N ASP A 123 0.88 -14.43 -11.22
CA ASP A 123 1.99 -13.55 -10.81
C ASP A 123 1.52 -12.21 -10.23
N LEU A 124 0.46 -11.62 -10.81
CA LEU A 124 -0.11 -10.36 -10.31
C LEU A 124 -0.92 -10.58 -9.03
N PHE A 125 -1.60 -11.72 -8.91
CA PHE A 125 -2.34 -12.10 -7.72
C PHE A 125 -1.40 -12.46 -6.56
N ASN A 126 -0.31 -13.19 -6.81
CA ASN A 126 0.70 -13.50 -5.80
C ASN A 126 1.43 -12.25 -5.29
N MET A 127 1.70 -11.28 -6.18
CA MET A 127 2.31 -10.00 -5.79
C MET A 127 1.39 -9.14 -4.90
N PHE A 128 0.07 -9.39 -4.92
CA PHE A 128 -0.93 -8.51 -4.33
C PHE A 128 -1.76 -9.15 -3.20
N PHE A 129 -1.87 -10.48 -3.18
CA PHE A 129 -2.61 -11.28 -2.20
C PHE A 129 -1.74 -12.33 -1.48
N GLY A 130 -0.48 -12.54 -1.89
CA GLY A 130 0.48 -13.43 -1.21
C GLY A 130 1.08 -12.79 0.04
N GLY A 131 0.37 -12.93 1.17
CA GLY A 131 0.69 -12.29 2.44
C GLY A 131 1.91 -12.83 3.21
N GLY A 132 2.42 -11.95 4.06
CA GLY A 132 3.23 -12.22 5.25
C GLY A 132 3.62 -10.88 5.88
N GLY A 133 3.00 -10.33 6.92
CA GLY A 133 2.43 -10.98 8.11
C GLY A 133 3.27 -10.53 9.30
N GLY A 134 2.91 -9.39 9.92
CA GLY A 134 3.61 -8.84 11.09
C GLY A 134 3.44 -9.69 12.36
N PRO A 135 4.26 -9.45 13.40
CA PRO A 135 4.08 -10.06 14.71
C PRO A 135 3.01 -9.32 15.53
N ARG A 136 2.06 -10.11 16.01
CA ARG A 136 0.90 -9.77 16.84
C ARG A 136 1.32 -9.28 18.24
N GLY A 137 0.70 -8.20 18.71
CA GLY A 137 0.73 -7.76 20.12
C GLY A 137 -0.63 -7.19 20.54
N SER A 138 -1.15 -7.69 21.66
CA SER A 138 -2.49 -7.62 22.28
C SER A 138 -3.38 -6.36 22.14
N PRO A 139 -4.73 -6.52 22.14
CA PRO A 139 -5.70 -5.45 21.86
C PRO A 139 -6.18 -4.64 23.09
N PHE A 140 -5.48 -4.68 24.23
CA PHE A 140 -5.90 -3.95 25.44
C PHE A 140 -4.75 -3.14 26.05
N ALA A 141 -4.27 -2.14 25.33
CA ALA A 141 -3.62 -0.98 25.92
C ALA A 141 -3.83 0.24 25.02
N SER A 142 -4.47 1.24 25.60
CA SER A 142 -4.76 2.57 25.09
C SER A 142 -3.58 3.25 24.38
N GLY A 143 -3.83 3.69 23.14
CA GLY A 143 -2.98 4.61 22.37
C GLY A 143 -1.90 3.91 21.52
N PRO A 144 -1.83 4.15 20.19
CA PRO A 144 -0.79 3.57 19.36
C PRO A 144 0.57 4.12 19.79
N THR A 145 1.33 3.28 20.48
CA THR A 145 2.73 3.53 20.79
C THR A 145 3.56 3.01 19.62
N PHE A 146 4.35 3.87 19.01
CA PHE A 146 5.27 3.48 17.93
C PHE A 146 6.68 3.36 18.50
N THR A 147 7.31 2.20 18.29
CA THR A 147 8.71 1.93 18.66
C THR A 147 9.55 1.97 17.39
N PHE A 148 10.55 2.85 17.33
CA PHE A 148 11.38 3.03 16.14
C PHE A 148 12.82 2.57 16.42
N GLY A 149 13.29 1.55 15.68
CA GLY A 149 14.66 1.03 15.77
C GLY A 149 14.93 0.23 17.06
N GLY A 150 15.89 -0.69 16.99
CA GLY A 150 16.25 -1.63 18.08
C GLY A 150 16.81 -0.99 19.37
N ASN A 151 16.75 0.33 19.50
CA ASN A 151 17.26 1.08 20.64
C ASN A 151 16.10 1.70 21.44
N GLY A 152 15.07 0.91 21.80
CA GLY A 152 14.17 1.16 22.95
C GLY A 152 13.39 2.49 23.07
N PHE A 153 13.47 3.42 22.11
CA PHE A 153 12.73 4.67 22.16
C PHE A 153 11.29 4.46 21.71
N THR A 154 10.35 4.67 22.64
CA THR A 154 8.91 4.63 22.40
C THR A 154 8.37 6.05 22.28
N PHE A 155 7.71 6.36 21.17
CA PHE A 155 6.98 7.61 21.00
C PHE A 155 5.48 7.33 21.16
N GLN A 156 4.90 7.86 22.23
CA GLN A 156 3.45 7.89 22.41
C GLN A 156 2.89 9.04 21.56
N SER A 157 2.19 8.70 20.49
CA SER A 157 1.55 9.69 19.62
C SER A 157 0.33 10.27 20.32
N TYR A 158 0.37 11.56 20.68
CA TYR A 158 -0.80 12.33 21.10
C TYR A 158 -1.70 12.60 19.89
N GLY A 159 -2.43 11.57 19.48
CA GLY A 159 -3.46 11.64 18.45
C GLY A 159 -4.74 12.25 19.04
N ASN A 160 -4.99 13.49 18.61
CA ASN A 160 -6.11 14.38 18.88
C ASN A 160 -7.48 13.67 18.98
N GLY A 161 -7.85 13.27 20.20
CA GLY A 161 -9.16 12.72 20.55
C GLY A 161 -9.62 13.34 21.86
N GLY A 162 -10.22 14.52 21.75
CA GLY A 162 -10.94 15.32 22.76
C GLY A 162 -11.14 14.73 24.15
N ALA A 163 -10.09 14.74 24.97
CA ALA A 163 -10.20 14.56 26.42
C ALA A 163 -9.90 15.92 27.07
N ASP A 164 -10.97 16.57 27.54
CA ASP A 164 -10.94 17.89 28.16
C ASP A 164 -9.93 17.99 29.32
N PRO A 165 -9.13 19.07 29.41
CA PRO A 165 -8.02 19.19 30.35
C PRO A 165 -8.43 19.46 31.83
N PHE A 166 -9.73 19.42 32.15
CA PHE A 166 -10.22 19.69 33.50
C PHE A 166 -10.34 18.44 34.40
N MET A 167 -10.04 17.24 33.92
CA MET A 167 -9.90 16.06 34.79
C MET A 167 -8.48 15.90 35.33
N ARG A 168 -8.10 16.86 36.18
CA ARG A 168 -7.11 16.62 37.24
C ARG A 168 -7.84 16.12 38.49
N TYR A 169 -7.16 15.25 39.23
CA TYR A 169 -7.53 14.65 40.53
C TYR A 169 -8.32 13.33 40.51
N ARG A 170 -7.58 12.23 40.29
CA ARG A 170 -7.61 11.13 41.26
C ARG A 170 -6.20 10.75 41.68
N ARG A 171 -5.78 11.43 42.75
CA ARG A 171 -4.66 11.10 43.60
C ARG A 171 -5.10 9.90 44.46
N THR A 172 -4.53 8.72 44.23
CA THR A 172 -4.48 7.66 45.24
C THR A 172 -3.04 7.42 45.61
N THR A 173 -2.64 8.09 46.69
CA THR A 173 -1.44 7.79 47.46
C THR A 173 -1.52 6.37 48.03
N ARG A 174 -0.68 5.45 47.54
CA ARG A 174 -0.28 4.26 48.29
C ARG A 174 1.25 4.22 48.37
N ARG A 175 1.75 4.70 49.52
CA ARG A 175 3.05 4.33 50.11
C ARG A 175 2.76 3.25 51.15
N PRO A 176 3.54 2.16 51.16
CA PRO A 176 4.44 1.89 52.28
C PRO A 176 5.84 1.57 51.70
N ARG A 177 6.94 2.26 52.04
CA ARG A 177 7.70 2.45 53.29
C ARG A 177 8.19 1.16 53.96
N ALA A 178 9.50 0.94 53.76
CA ALA A 178 10.54 0.40 54.65
C ALA A 178 10.36 -0.98 55.31
N GLN A 179 11.29 -1.91 55.08
CA GLN A 179 12.45 -2.14 55.97
C GLN A 179 13.36 -3.25 55.39
N SER A 180 14.67 -3.10 55.63
CA SER A 180 15.81 -3.99 55.31
C SER A 180 15.92 -5.15 56.35
N PRO A 181 17.03 -5.91 56.45
CA PRO A 181 17.54 -7.01 55.61
C PRO A 181 17.67 -8.37 56.36
N ASN A 182 18.12 -9.41 55.62
CA ASN A 182 18.92 -10.58 56.05
C ASN A 182 18.41 -11.62 57.09
N GLY A 183 18.40 -12.89 56.65
CA GLY A 183 18.33 -14.15 57.41
C GLY A 183 17.58 -15.21 56.57
N ARG A 184 18.19 -16.20 55.88
CA ARG A 184 18.97 -17.39 56.36
C ARG A 184 18.32 -17.95 57.62
N GLU A 185 17.80 -19.17 57.69
CA GLU A 185 18.26 -20.51 57.30
C GLU A 185 17.08 -21.45 57.71
N GLN A 186 16.65 -22.50 57.02
CA GLN A 186 17.22 -23.86 56.92
C GLN A 186 16.14 -24.67 56.17
N THR A 187 16.41 -25.18 54.96
CA THR A 187 16.79 -26.58 54.69
C THR A 187 15.81 -27.62 55.21
N GLY A 188 14.85 -27.99 54.35
CA GLY A 188 14.26 -29.33 54.32
C GLY A 188 15.03 -30.19 53.31
N PRO A 189 15.43 -31.42 53.66
CA PRO A 189 15.94 -32.38 52.71
C PRO A 189 14.80 -33.25 52.15
N ASN A 190 14.73 -33.26 50.82
CA ASN A 190 14.64 -34.43 49.93
C ASN A 190 13.50 -35.46 50.13
N GLY A 191 12.75 -35.82 49.10
CA GLY A 191 13.00 -35.55 47.68
C GLY A 191 11.85 -35.92 46.75
N GLU A 192 11.82 -35.19 45.64
CA GLU A 192 11.17 -35.55 44.40
C GLU A 192 12.18 -35.28 43.27
N GLU A 193 12.18 -36.18 42.29
CA GLU A 193 13.28 -36.51 41.39
C GLU A 193 13.62 -35.42 40.37
N GLN A 194 14.93 -35.25 40.12
CA GLN A 194 15.47 -34.27 39.16
C GLN A 194 15.31 -34.78 37.72
N PRO A 195 14.65 -34.03 36.82
CA PRO A 195 14.59 -34.36 35.40
C PRO A 195 15.93 -34.08 34.71
N SER A 196 16.26 -34.96 33.78
CA SER A 196 17.56 -35.06 33.11
C SER A 196 17.86 -33.91 32.13
N LEU A 197 19.14 -33.52 31.99
CA LEU A 197 19.62 -32.45 31.07
C LEU A 197 19.11 -32.59 29.62
N PHE A 198 18.86 -33.81 29.18
CA PHE A 198 18.33 -34.08 27.84
C PHE A 198 16.88 -33.60 27.68
N GLU A 199 16.08 -33.60 28.75
CA GLU A 199 14.72 -33.05 28.75
C GLU A 199 14.74 -31.51 28.71
N ALA A 200 15.70 -30.87 29.38
CA ALA A 200 15.90 -29.43 29.27
C ALA A 200 16.30 -29.03 27.82
N LEU A 201 17.16 -29.81 27.17
CA LEU A 201 17.58 -29.55 25.79
C LEU A 201 16.45 -29.72 24.77
N LYS A 202 15.56 -30.71 24.97
CA LYS A 202 14.32 -30.86 24.17
C LYS A 202 13.41 -29.63 24.26
N GLY A 203 13.36 -28.97 25.43
CA GLY A 203 12.61 -27.73 25.61
C GLY A 203 13.19 -26.53 24.82
N ILE A 204 14.49 -26.52 24.51
CA ILE A 204 15.16 -25.42 23.81
C ILE A 204 15.00 -25.51 22.29
N LEU A 205 14.87 -26.72 21.73
CA LEU A 205 14.74 -26.95 20.28
C LEU A 205 13.71 -26.06 19.56
N PRO A 206 12.46 -25.88 20.06
CA PRO A 206 11.50 -24.98 19.42
C PRO A 206 11.91 -23.50 19.47
N ILE A 207 12.61 -23.06 20.51
CA ILE A 207 13.11 -21.69 20.65
C ILE A 207 14.27 -21.46 19.68
N LEU A 208 15.17 -22.44 19.53
CA LEU A 208 16.30 -22.37 18.61
C LEU A 208 15.84 -22.38 17.14
N MET A 209 14.83 -23.18 16.81
CA MET A 209 14.20 -23.15 15.48
C MET A 209 13.60 -21.77 15.17
N LEU A 210 12.92 -21.13 16.13
CA LEU A 210 12.41 -19.77 15.95
C LEU A 210 13.53 -18.72 15.77
N LEU A 211 14.71 -18.95 16.34
CA LEU A 211 15.87 -18.06 16.17
C LEU A 211 16.56 -18.24 14.80
N ILE A 212 16.55 -19.45 14.23
CA ILE A 212 17.24 -19.76 12.96
C ILE A 212 16.50 -19.19 11.74
N VAL A 213 15.16 -19.22 11.72
CA VAL A 213 14.35 -18.78 10.56
C VAL A 213 14.67 -17.33 10.10
N PRO A 214 14.74 -16.31 10.98
CA PRO A 214 15.11 -14.95 10.57
C PRO A 214 16.60 -14.80 10.18
N ILE A 215 17.48 -15.66 10.68
CA ILE A 215 18.91 -15.63 10.32
C ILE A 215 19.12 -16.23 8.92
N LEU A 216 18.43 -17.33 8.61
CA LEU A 216 18.48 -17.94 7.27
C LEU A 216 17.91 -16.99 6.20
N SER A 217 16.81 -16.28 6.49
CA SER A 217 16.25 -15.32 5.52
C SER A 217 17.21 -14.17 5.21
N ALA A 218 18.01 -13.72 6.17
CA ALA A 218 19.02 -12.68 5.95
C ALA A 218 20.17 -13.16 5.05
N ILE A 219 20.56 -14.44 5.10
CA ILE A 219 21.65 -14.99 4.28
C ILE A 219 21.25 -15.12 2.80
N PHE A 220 19.98 -15.45 2.51
CA PHE A 220 19.47 -15.54 1.13
C PHE A 220 18.98 -14.21 0.55
N SER A 221 18.90 -13.17 1.37
CA SER A 221 18.58 -11.83 0.89
C SER A 221 19.78 -11.30 0.11
N GLY A 222 19.73 -11.44 -1.22
CA GLY A 222 20.76 -10.90 -2.11
C GLY A 222 21.07 -9.44 -1.80
N ASP A 223 22.33 -9.06 -2.00
CA ASP A 223 22.88 -7.73 -1.73
C ASP A 223 21.91 -6.64 -2.23
N THR A 224 21.30 -5.92 -1.29
CA THR A 224 20.23 -4.94 -1.54
C THR A 224 20.77 -3.60 -2.00
N SER A 225 22.09 -3.51 -2.23
CA SER A 225 22.73 -2.31 -2.75
C SER A 225 22.23 -2.00 -4.18
N PRO A 226 21.95 -0.71 -4.47
CA PRO A 226 21.52 -0.32 -5.82
C PRO A 226 22.64 -0.61 -6.82
N GLU A 227 22.32 -1.17 -7.99
CA GLU A 227 23.33 -1.49 -9.01
C GLU A 227 23.91 -0.25 -9.74
N TYR A 228 23.40 0.96 -9.44
CA TYR A 228 23.80 2.22 -10.08
C TYR A 228 23.86 3.38 -9.07
N SER A 229 24.64 4.40 -9.41
CA SER A 229 24.70 5.69 -8.71
C SER A 229 24.74 6.85 -9.71
N PHE A 230 24.32 8.05 -9.30
CA PHE A 230 24.50 9.27 -10.11
C PHE A 230 25.80 10.03 -9.77
N VAL A 231 26.56 9.54 -8.79
CA VAL A 231 27.81 10.14 -8.31
C VAL A 231 28.91 9.09 -8.45
N PRO A 232 30.04 9.42 -9.10
CA PRO A 232 31.13 8.48 -9.26
C PRO A 232 31.71 8.10 -7.90
N SER A 233 32.04 6.83 -7.70
CA SER A 233 32.75 6.36 -6.51
C SER A 233 33.76 5.28 -6.90
N GLN A 234 34.54 4.79 -5.94
CA GLN A 234 35.45 3.65 -6.20
C GLN A 234 34.70 2.38 -6.61
N GLU A 235 33.48 2.19 -6.09
CA GLU A 235 32.63 1.06 -6.46
C GLU A 235 31.87 1.33 -7.77
N TYR A 236 31.47 2.58 -8.01
CA TYR A 236 30.78 3.01 -9.23
C TYR A 236 31.74 3.78 -10.14
N ASN A 237 32.61 3.04 -10.80
CA ASN A 237 33.70 3.52 -11.65
C ASN A 237 33.34 3.59 -13.15
N ILE A 238 32.37 2.79 -13.62
CA ILE A 238 32.00 2.70 -15.04
C ILE A 238 30.88 3.69 -15.34
N GLN A 239 31.16 4.70 -16.18
CA GLN A 239 30.17 5.66 -16.62
C GLN A 239 29.32 5.12 -17.79
N ARG A 240 28.01 5.36 -17.73
CA ARG A 240 27.03 5.13 -18.78
C ARG A 240 26.12 6.36 -18.91
N ASN A 241 25.45 6.50 -20.05
CA ASN A 241 24.53 7.61 -20.31
C ASN A 241 23.12 7.09 -20.61
N THR A 242 22.09 7.81 -20.12
CA THR A 242 20.69 7.46 -20.41
C THR A 242 20.32 7.75 -21.87
N PRO A 243 19.32 7.05 -22.44
CA PRO A 243 19.06 7.10 -23.88
C PRO A 243 18.38 8.38 -24.39
N LYS A 244 17.56 9.07 -23.58
CA LYS A 244 16.78 10.23 -24.05
C LYS A 244 17.46 11.56 -23.71
N TYR A 245 17.90 11.72 -22.48
CA TYR A 245 18.47 12.95 -21.94
C TYR A 245 19.99 12.89 -21.73
N ASN A 246 20.65 11.78 -22.09
CA ASN A 246 22.10 11.57 -21.92
C ASN A 246 22.59 11.91 -20.50
N ILE A 247 21.80 11.55 -19.49
CA ILE A 247 22.14 11.79 -18.08
C ILE A 247 23.25 10.80 -17.70
N PRO A 248 24.40 11.26 -17.20
CA PRO A 248 25.47 10.38 -16.78
C PRO A 248 25.09 9.66 -15.48
N PHE A 249 25.32 8.36 -15.45
CA PHE A 249 25.22 7.53 -14.26
C PHE A 249 26.34 6.49 -14.25
N TYR A 250 26.65 5.97 -13.07
CA TYR A 250 27.78 5.08 -12.84
C TYR A 250 27.28 3.74 -12.34
N VAL A 251 27.93 2.68 -12.79
CA VAL A 251 27.62 1.29 -12.42
C VAL A 251 28.87 0.62 -11.86
N THR A 252 28.67 -0.46 -11.11
CA THR A 252 29.76 -1.25 -10.55
C THR A 252 30.35 -2.23 -11.57
N ASP A 253 31.57 -2.70 -11.33
CA ASP A 253 32.18 -3.76 -12.15
C ASP A 253 31.30 -5.03 -12.19
N LYS A 254 30.66 -5.38 -11.06
CA LYS A 254 29.70 -6.50 -10.94
C LYS A 254 28.53 -6.36 -11.92
N PHE A 255 28.10 -5.13 -12.23
CA PHE A 255 27.04 -4.88 -13.19
C PHE A 255 27.47 -5.29 -14.60
N GLN A 256 28.70 -4.98 -15.00
CA GLN A 256 29.23 -5.36 -16.32
C GLN A 256 29.33 -6.88 -16.47
N GLU A 257 29.76 -7.60 -15.43
CA GLU A 257 29.80 -9.07 -15.44
C GLU A 257 28.39 -9.67 -15.60
N LYS A 258 27.41 -9.17 -14.84
CA LYS A 258 26.02 -9.67 -14.85
C LYS A 258 25.23 -9.27 -16.09
N HIS A 259 25.52 -8.13 -16.70
CA HIS A 259 24.78 -7.58 -17.84
C HIS A 259 25.57 -7.66 -19.16
N GLY A 260 26.83 -8.09 -19.16
CA GLY A 260 27.69 -8.14 -20.35
C GLY A 260 27.18 -9.05 -21.46
N SER A 261 26.45 -10.12 -21.12
CA SER A 261 25.82 -11.03 -22.07
C SER A 261 24.44 -10.59 -22.58
N LYS A 262 23.90 -9.46 -22.07
CA LYS A 262 22.55 -8.99 -22.41
C LYS A 262 22.53 -8.27 -23.76
N SER A 263 21.39 -8.37 -24.46
CA SER A 263 21.16 -7.67 -25.72
C SER A 263 21.17 -6.16 -25.53
N LYS A 264 21.57 -5.41 -26.58
CA LYS A 264 21.49 -3.94 -26.64
C LYS A 264 20.09 -3.41 -26.28
N ARG A 265 19.02 -4.13 -26.63
CA ARG A 265 17.64 -3.78 -26.25
C ARG A 265 17.40 -3.89 -24.74
N GLN A 266 17.92 -4.94 -24.11
CA GLN A 266 17.78 -5.14 -22.66
C GLN A 266 18.58 -4.10 -21.88
N LEU A 267 19.78 -3.75 -22.35
CA LEU A 267 20.59 -2.67 -21.78
C LEU A 267 19.86 -1.32 -21.91
N ARG A 268 19.33 -0.99 -23.09
CA ARG A 268 18.54 0.23 -23.29
C ARG A 268 17.31 0.29 -22.38
N ASN A 269 16.61 -0.83 -22.18
CA ASN A 269 15.47 -0.88 -21.26
C ASN A 269 15.89 -0.59 -19.81
N TYR A 270 17.05 -1.11 -19.39
CA TYR A 270 17.63 -0.80 -18.08
C TYR A 270 18.00 0.69 -17.99
N ASP A 271 18.71 1.22 -18.97
CA ASP A 271 19.12 2.63 -19.01
C ASP A 271 17.88 3.57 -19.01
N SER A 272 16.81 3.21 -19.73
CA SER A 272 15.52 3.91 -19.68
C SER A 272 14.83 3.81 -18.31
N LYS A 273 15.00 2.70 -17.58
CA LYS A 273 14.46 2.56 -16.21
C LYS A 273 15.18 3.50 -15.25
N VAL A 274 16.52 3.56 -15.33
CA VAL A 274 17.34 4.49 -14.53
C VAL A 274 16.96 5.94 -14.82
N GLU A 275 16.76 6.29 -16.09
CA GLU A 275 16.30 7.60 -16.52
C GLU A 275 14.96 8.00 -15.90
N ASN A 276 13.97 7.11 -15.94
CA ASN A 276 12.67 7.35 -15.34
C ASN A 276 12.74 7.53 -13.82
N LEU A 277 13.61 6.77 -13.14
CA LEU A 277 13.83 6.91 -11.69
C LEU A 277 14.47 8.26 -11.35
N PHE A 278 15.45 8.71 -12.14
CA PHE A 278 16.06 10.03 -11.97
C PHE A 278 15.02 11.14 -12.11
N ILE A 279 14.23 11.10 -13.18
CA ILE A 279 13.21 12.12 -13.46
C ILE A 279 12.13 12.11 -12.38
N SER A 280 11.69 10.93 -11.94
CA SER A 280 10.68 10.82 -10.89
C SER A 280 11.16 11.38 -9.55
N ASP A 281 12.41 11.11 -9.16
CA ASP A 281 13.03 11.69 -7.97
C ASP A 281 13.08 13.22 -8.05
N LYS A 282 13.53 13.75 -9.20
CA LYS A 282 13.64 15.21 -9.41
C LYS A 282 12.28 15.89 -9.42
N ARG A 283 11.24 15.25 -9.97
CA ARG A 283 9.86 15.77 -9.92
C ARG A 283 9.33 15.85 -8.50
N ALA A 284 9.54 14.80 -7.70
CA ALA A 284 9.11 14.79 -6.31
C ALA A 284 9.85 15.83 -5.45
N LYS A 285 11.13 16.11 -5.74
CA LYS A 285 11.89 17.17 -5.07
C LYS A 285 11.47 18.56 -5.54
N CYS A 286 11.31 18.75 -6.84
CA CYS A 286 10.81 20.01 -7.41
C CYS A 286 9.42 20.37 -6.88
N SER A 287 8.49 19.40 -6.76
CA SER A 287 7.16 19.68 -6.21
C SER A 287 7.22 20.14 -4.75
N LYS A 288 8.16 19.61 -3.95
CA LYS A 288 8.40 20.08 -2.58
C LYS A 288 8.99 21.49 -2.55
N GLU A 289 9.95 21.79 -3.44
CA GLU A 289 10.52 23.14 -3.58
C GLU A 289 9.44 24.16 -3.98
N GLN A 290 8.54 23.80 -4.90
CA GLN A 290 7.43 24.65 -5.31
C GLN A 290 6.47 24.94 -4.16
N ILE A 291 6.01 23.91 -3.44
CA ILE A 291 5.14 24.10 -2.27
C ILE A 291 5.81 25.01 -1.23
N HIS A 292 7.11 24.83 -0.98
CA HIS A 292 7.84 25.68 -0.04
C HIS A 292 7.94 27.13 -0.53
N LYS A 293 8.19 27.33 -1.83
CA LYS A 293 8.19 28.66 -2.44
C LYS A 293 6.82 29.32 -2.35
N ASP A 294 5.75 28.58 -2.61
CA ASP A 294 4.38 29.07 -2.51
C ASP A 294 4.04 29.47 -1.07
N GLN A 295 4.48 28.70 -0.07
CA GLN A 295 4.34 29.06 1.34
C GLN A 295 5.06 30.37 1.69
N LEU A 296 6.28 30.58 1.18
CA LEU A 296 6.99 31.85 1.37
C LEU A 296 6.27 33.04 0.72
N ILE A 297 5.60 32.79 -0.41
CA ILE A 297 4.78 33.80 -1.09
C ILE A 297 3.53 34.10 -0.26
N GLU A 298 2.81 33.07 0.20
CA GLU A 298 1.65 33.22 1.09
C GLU A 298 2.01 33.98 2.38
N ASP A 299 3.16 33.68 2.99
CA ASP A 299 3.67 34.38 4.16
C ASP A 299 4.01 35.86 3.88
N ALA A 300 4.30 36.22 2.63
CA ALA A 300 4.47 37.61 2.20
C ALA A 300 3.14 38.36 2.04
N TYR A 301 2.07 37.64 1.67
CA TYR A 301 0.69 38.14 1.64
C TYR A 301 0.06 38.10 3.04
N GLY A 302 0.49 39.01 3.92
CA GLY A 302 -0.12 39.16 5.24
C GLY A 302 -1.60 39.59 5.18
N TRP A 303 -2.32 39.46 6.31
CA TRP A 303 -3.76 39.74 6.38
C TRP A 303 -4.16 41.19 6.03
N PHE A 304 -3.28 42.17 6.30
CA PHE A 304 -3.59 43.60 6.11
C PHE A 304 -2.80 44.30 5.00
N SER A 305 -1.68 43.73 4.56
CA SER A 305 -0.80 44.32 3.54
C SER A 305 0.19 43.30 3.02
N VAL A 306 0.63 43.48 1.77
CA VAL A 306 1.68 42.67 1.16
C VAL A 306 3.05 43.24 1.55
N ASP A 307 3.91 42.40 2.10
CA ASP A 307 5.30 42.75 2.39
C ASP A 307 6.14 42.54 1.13
N SER A 308 6.48 43.63 0.44
CA SER A 308 7.21 43.57 -0.84
C SER A 308 8.60 42.95 -0.71
N GLU A 309 9.29 43.11 0.43
CA GLU A 309 10.62 42.54 0.64
C GLU A 309 10.54 41.02 0.81
N LYS A 310 9.57 40.55 1.61
CA LYS A 310 9.32 39.11 1.74
C LYS A 310 8.89 38.49 0.42
N LEU A 311 8.02 39.17 -0.33
CA LEU A 311 7.57 38.69 -1.63
C LEU A 311 8.75 38.56 -2.59
N GLN A 312 9.61 39.57 -2.68
CA GLN A 312 10.80 39.53 -3.53
C GLN A 312 11.78 38.42 -3.10
N ARG A 313 11.93 38.19 -1.79
CA ARG A 313 12.75 37.08 -1.27
C ARG A 313 12.16 35.72 -1.63
N ALA A 314 10.83 35.58 -1.54
CA ALA A 314 10.11 34.36 -1.90
C ALA A 314 10.17 34.09 -3.41
N GLU A 315 10.01 35.11 -4.25
CA GLU A 315 10.13 35.00 -5.71
C GLU A 315 11.53 34.57 -6.15
N ASN A 316 12.57 35.08 -5.48
CA ASN A 316 13.96 34.71 -5.73
C ASN A 316 14.41 33.44 -4.99
N PHE A 317 13.49 32.71 -4.35
CA PHE A 317 13.82 31.47 -3.67
C PHE A 317 14.38 30.43 -4.67
N PRO A 318 15.56 29.83 -4.40
CA PRO A 318 16.23 28.93 -5.34
C PRO A 318 15.50 27.58 -5.44
N THR A 319 15.24 27.14 -6.66
CA THR A 319 14.57 25.85 -6.95
C THR A 319 15.47 24.95 -7.80
N PRO A 320 16.58 24.42 -7.25
CA PRO A 320 17.61 23.73 -8.03
C PRO A 320 17.09 22.45 -8.71
N ASN A 321 16.19 21.70 -8.07
CA ASN A 321 15.65 20.49 -8.68
C ASN A 321 14.68 20.83 -9.83
N CYS A 322 13.90 21.90 -9.69
CA CYS A 322 13.07 22.39 -10.79
C CYS A 322 13.92 22.90 -11.95
N ASP A 323 15.04 23.59 -11.68
CA ASP A 323 15.90 24.12 -12.74
C ASP A 323 16.60 22.99 -13.53
N ILE A 324 16.97 21.89 -12.87
CA ILE A 324 17.43 20.67 -13.55
C ILE A 324 16.35 20.14 -14.52
N LEU A 325 15.10 20.07 -14.09
CA LEU A 325 14.00 19.61 -14.94
C LEU A 325 13.70 20.59 -16.09
N LYS A 326 13.80 21.90 -15.88
CA LYS A 326 13.69 22.91 -16.94
C LYS A 326 14.81 22.73 -17.97
N GLY A 327 16.05 22.50 -17.53
CA GLY A 327 17.18 22.21 -18.42
C GLY A 327 17.00 20.96 -19.27
N LEU A 328 16.17 20.02 -18.81
CA LEU A 328 15.78 18.81 -19.55
C LEU A 328 14.48 18.97 -20.37
N ASN A 329 13.90 20.18 -20.43
CA ASN A 329 12.59 20.46 -21.05
C ASN A 329 11.47 19.52 -20.54
N LEU A 330 11.44 19.29 -19.22
CA LEU A 330 10.47 18.42 -18.56
C LEU A 330 9.41 19.16 -17.74
N LEU A 331 9.48 20.49 -17.71
CA LEU A 331 8.57 21.41 -17.03
C LEU A 331 7.89 22.33 -18.04
#